data_AF-A0A368ETG0-F1
#
_entry.id   AF-A0A368ETG0-F1
#
_cell.length_a   1.000
_cell.length_b   1.000
_cell.length_c   1.000
_cell.angle_alpha   90.00
_cell.angle_beta   90.00
_cell.angle_gamma   90.00
#
_symmetry.space_group_name_H-M   'P 1'
#
loop_
_entity.id
_entity.type
_entity.pdbx_description
1 polymer ?
#
loop_
_entity_poly.entity_id
_entity_poly.type
_entity_poly.pdbx_seq_one_letter_code
_entity_poly.pdbx_strand_id
1 'polypeptide(L)'
;MPHHIAMMIDGNRRWARQLGYETAAHGHRAGAAKMREFLEWCDDLGVKVVSLYLLSTDNVRKRDAAELNDLLQIIAELAEEISRVRDWRVKHVGRAELLPPELTRVLRAAEDRTAGN
;
A
#
# COMPACT_ATOMS: atom_id res chain seq x y z
N MET A 1 -21.17 12.04 -2.69
CA MET A 1 -19.98 11.20 -2.46
C MET A 1 -18.88 11.64 -3.41
N PRO A 2 -17.62 11.88 -2.98
CA PRO A 2 -16.51 12.10 -3.91
C PRO A 2 -16.33 10.90 -4.84
N HIS A 3 -16.02 11.17 -6.10
CA HIS A 3 -15.74 10.12 -7.09
C HIS A 3 -14.38 9.45 -6.82
N HIS A 4 -13.38 10.23 -6.40
CA HIS A 4 -12.01 9.79 -6.20
C HIS A 4 -11.45 10.36 -4.91
N ILE A 5 -10.82 9.51 -4.11
CA ILE A 5 -10.07 9.91 -2.91
C ILE A 5 -8.59 9.50 -3.09
N ALA A 6 -7.68 10.42 -2.79
CA ALA A 6 -6.26 10.10 -2.66
C ALA A 6 -5.88 10.08 -1.17
N MET A 7 -5.18 9.02 -0.75
CA MET A 7 -4.77 8.82 0.63
C MET A 7 -3.24 8.71 0.71
N MET A 8 -2.64 9.56 1.54
CA MET A 8 -1.22 9.49 1.88
C MET A 8 -1.06 8.90 3.27
N ILE A 9 -0.35 7.78 3.37
CA ILE A 9 -0.21 7.05 4.64
C ILE A 9 1.04 7.54 5.35
N ASP A 10 0.87 8.58 6.16
CA ASP A 10 1.95 9.17 6.96
C ASP A 10 1.77 8.88 8.45
N GLY A 11 2.80 9.15 9.24
CA GLY A 11 2.77 9.03 10.70
C GLY A 11 3.11 7.64 11.22
N ASN A 12 3.23 6.61 10.37
CA ASN A 12 3.55 5.23 10.76
C ASN A 12 4.81 5.13 11.65
N ARG A 13 5.90 5.83 11.28
CA ARG A 13 7.13 5.87 12.09
C ARG A 13 6.93 6.56 13.43
N ARG A 14 6.17 7.65 13.47
CA ARG A 14 5.88 8.40 14.70
C ARG A 14 5.01 7.56 15.64
N TRP A 15 3.99 6.89 15.09
CA TRP A 15 3.11 5.99 15.82
C TRP A 15 3.88 4.81 16.41
N ALA A 16 4.77 4.18 15.63
CA ALA A 16 5.60 3.08 16.12
C ALA A 16 6.46 3.50 17.34
N ARG A 17 7.12 4.66 17.25
CA ARG A 17 7.92 5.23 18.35
C ARG A 17 7.09 5.56 19.59
N GLN A 18 5.89 6.12 19.41
CA GLN A 18 5.00 6.48 20.52
C GLN A 18 4.55 5.25 21.33
N LEU A 19 4.47 4.09 20.68
CA LEU A 19 4.11 2.82 21.32
C LEU A 19 5.32 1.99 21.76
N GLY A 20 6.54 2.53 21.67
CA GLY A 20 7.76 1.86 22.14
C GLY A 20 8.24 0.73 21.23
N TYR A 21 7.79 0.64 19.98
CA TYR A 21 8.31 -0.34 19.04
C TYR A 21 9.73 0.01 18.60
N GLU A 22 10.59 -1.00 18.51
CA GLU A 22 11.98 -0.87 18.10
C GLU A 22 12.11 -0.53 16.60
N THR A 23 11.14 -0.96 15.78
CA THR A 23 11.19 -0.80 14.32
C THR A 23 9.95 -0.09 13.77
N ALA A 24 10.16 0.68 12.70
CA ALA A 24 9.08 1.33 11.95
C ALA A 24 8.12 0.33 11.27
N ALA A 25 8.56 -0.91 11.06
CA ALA A 25 7.78 -1.97 10.41
C ALA A 25 6.44 -2.21 11.11
N HIS A 26 6.39 -2.15 12.44
CA HIS A 26 5.14 -2.28 13.21
C HIS A 26 4.13 -1.20 12.83
N GLY A 27 4.57 0.06 12.74
CA GLY A 27 3.71 1.16 12.31
C GLY A 27 3.27 1.02 10.86
N HIS A 28 4.17 0.56 9.98
CA HIS A 28 3.82 0.33 8.57
C HIS A 28 2.79 -0.80 8.40
N ARG A 29 2.91 -1.91 9.13
CA ARG A 29 1.92 -2.99 9.14
C ARG A 29 0.57 -2.54 9.69
N ALA A 30 0.58 -1.80 10.79
CA ALA A 30 -0.65 -1.22 11.34
C ALA A 30 -1.33 -0.27 10.35
N GLY A 31 -0.56 0.56 9.65
CA GLY A 31 -1.05 1.41 8.57
C GLY A 31 -1.68 0.61 7.43
N ALA A 32 -1.02 -0.45 6.97
CA ALA A 32 -1.53 -1.32 5.90
C ALA A 32 -2.85 -2.01 6.29
N ALA A 33 -2.94 -2.56 7.49
CA ALA A 33 -4.18 -3.17 8.01
C ALA A 33 -5.33 -2.16 8.03
N LYS A 34 -5.07 -0.91 8.42
CA LYS A 34 -6.07 0.16 8.42
C LYS A 34 -6.50 0.57 7.00
N MET A 35 -5.62 0.44 6.00
CA MET A 35 -5.98 0.76 4.61
C MET A 35 -7.03 -0.18 4.05
N ARG A 36 -6.94 -1.47 4.36
CA ARG A 36 -7.95 -2.44 3.96
C ARG A 36 -9.34 -2.01 4.41
N GLU A 37 -9.49 -1.70 5.70
CA GLU A 37 -10.73 -1.22 6.31
C GLU A 37 -11.21 0.10 5.68
N PHE A 38 -10.28 1.03 5.42
CA PHE A 38 -10.60 2.29 4.74
C PHE A 38 -11.13 2.08 3.31
N LEU A 39 -10.57 1.13 2.55
CA LEU A 39 -11.05 0.79 1.22
C LEU A 39 -12.46 0.19 1.26
N GLU A 40 -12.75 -0.67 2.24
CA GLU A 40 -14.10 -1.22 2.46
C GLU A 40 -15.12 -0.10 2.72
N TRP A 41 -14.77 0.87 3.57
CA TRP A 41 -15.64 2.03 3.80
C TRP A 41 -15.85 2.88 2.55
N CYS A 42 -14.79 3.11 1.76
CA CYS A 42 -14.90 3.85 0.51
C CYS A 42 -15.88 3.18 -0.45
N ASP A 43 -15.78 1.86 -0.59
CA ASP A 43 -16.64 1.05 -1.43
C ASP A 43 -18.10 1.07 -0.93
N ASP A 44 -18.32 0.84 0.36
CA ASP A 44 -19.65 0.88 1.00
C ASP A 44 -20.34 2.26 0.83
N LEU A 45 -19.54 3.33 0.80
CA LEU A 45 -20.01 4.70 0.58
C LEU A 45 -20.20 5.04 -0.92
N GLY A 46 -19.74 4.20 -1.84
CA GLY A 46 -19.87 4.40 -3.29
C GLY A 46 -18.77 5.26 -3.93
N VAL A 47 -17.62 5.40 -3.28
CA VAL A 47 -16.41 6.01 -3.87
C VAL A 47 -15.90 5.10 -4.98
N LYS A 48 -15.60 5.66 -6.16
CA LYS A 48 -15.28 4.86 -7.36
C LYS A 48 -13.80 4.62 -7.56
N VAL A 49 -12.95 5.50 -7.04
CA VAL A 49 -11.50 5.38 -7.18
C VAL A 49 -10.84 5.76 -5.87
N VAL A 50 -9.86 4.97 -5.46
CA VAL A 50 -8.96 5.30 -4.36
C VAL A 50 -7.52 5.21 -4.86
N SER A 51 -6.70 6.21 -4.58
CA SER A 51 -5.26 6.18 -4.82
C SER A 51 -4.50 6.16 -3.51
N LEU A 52 -3.71 5.12 -3.28
CA LEU A 52 -2.87 4.99 -2.09
C LEU A 52 -1.43 5.41 -2.42
N TYR A 53 -0.92 6.42 -1.72
CA TYR A 53 0.48 6.82 -1.84
C TYR A 53 1.33 6.06 -0.81
N LEU A 54 1.88 4.91 -1.24
CA LEU A 54 2.57 3.96 -0.36
C LEU A 54 4.10 4.15 -0.32
N LEU A 55 4.70 4.55 -1.43
CA LEU A 55 6.15 4.67 -1.57
C LEU A 55 6.53 5.80 -2.52
N SER A 56 7.44 6.67 -2.08
CA SER A 56 8.00 7.74 -2.91
C SER A 56 9.39 7.38 -3.46
N THR A 57 9.80 8.00 -4.57
CA THR A 57 11.18 7.88 -5.08
C THR A 57 12.22 8.34 -4.05
N ASP A 58 11.85 9.30 -3.21
CA ASP A 58 12.68 9.78 -2.10
C ASP A 58 12.83 8.73 -1.01
N ASN A 59 11.78 7.95 -0.71
CA ASN A 59 11.86 6.85 0.24
C ASN A 59 12.80 5.76 -0.25
N VAL A 60 12.75 5.42 -1.55
CA VAL A 60 13.69 4.46 -2.16
C VAL A 60 15.14 4.91 -2.00
N ARG A 61 15.41 6.22 -2.09
CA ARG A 61 16.78 6.77 -2.01
C ARG A 61 17.30 7.00 -0.60
N LYS A 62 16.41 7.36 0.35
CA LYS A 62 16.80 7.92 1.65
C LYS A 62 16.58 6.97 2.83
N ARG A 63 15.79 5.90 2.69
CA ARG A 63 15.51 4.98 3.81
C ARG A 63 16.63 3.96 4.01
N ASP A 64 16.78 3.53 5.25
CA ASP A 64 17.63 2.39 5.59
C ASP A 64 17.17 1.12 4.86
N ALA A 65 18.12 0.25 4.50
CA ALA A 65 17.85 -0.93 3.69
C ALA A 65 16.90 -1.92 4.38
N ALA A 66 17.01 -2.11 5.69
CA ALA A 66 16.11 -3.01 6.43
C ALA A 66 14.69 -2.45 6.46
N GLU A 67 14.54 -1.16 6.77
CA GLU A 67 13.24 -0.49 6.77
C GLU A 67 12.60 -0.47 5.38
N LEU A 68 13.39 -0.26 4.33
CA LEU A 68 12.90 -0.29 2.95
C LEU A 68 12.42 -1.69 2.56
N ASN A 69 13.18 -2.74 2.91
CA ASN A 69 12.79 -4.12 2.63
C ASN A 69 11.48 -4.49 3.34
N ASP A 70 11.33 -4.12 4.61
CA ASP A 70 10.08 -4.31 5.35
C ASP A 70 8.91 -3.59 4.65
N LEU A 71 9.12 -2.33 4.24
CA LEU A 71 8.08 -1.55 3.56
C LEU A 71 7.68 -2.18 2.22
N LEU A 72 8.64 -2.66 1.42
CA LEU A 72 8.36 -3.32 0.14
C LEU A 72 7.57 -4.62 0.34
N GLN A 73 7.91 -5.40 1.36
CA GLN A 73 7.15 -6.61 1.72
C GLN A 73 5.71 -6.26 2.12
N ILE A 74 5.52 -5.24 2.95
CA ILE A 74 4.19 -4.79 3.39
C ILE A 74 3.33 -4.31 2.21
N ILE A 75 3.93 -3.61 1.24
CA ILE A 75 3.24 -3.19 0.01
C ILE A 75 2.83 -4.40 -0.82
N ALA A 76 3.72 -5.41 -0.95
CA ALA A 76 3.41 -6.64 -1.67
C ALA A 76 2.25 -7.41 -1.00
N GLU A 77 2.27 -7.56 0.32
CA GLU A 77 1.21 -8.18 1.11
C GLU A 77 -0.12 -7.45 0.94
N LEU A 78 -0.12 -6.12 1.06
CA LEU A 78 -1.33 -5.32 0.87
C LEU A 78 -1.89 -5.46 -0.56
N ALA A 79 -1.05 -5.39 -1.59
CA ALA A 79 -1.49 -5.54 -2.98
C ALA A 79 -2.09 -6.92 -3.26
N GLU A 80 -1.47 -7.97 -2.72
CA GLU A 80 -1.95 -9.35 -2.83
C GLU A 80 -3.27 -9.54 -2.08
N GLU A 81 -3.42 -8.94 -0.91
CA GLU A 81 -4.65 -8.99 -0.13
C GLU A 81 -5.80 -8.28 -0.85
N ILE A 82 -5.64 -7.00 -1.19
CA ILE A 82 -6.75 -6.19 -1.74
C ILE A 82 -7.22 -6.67 -3.12
N SER A 83 -6.35 -7.33 -3.89
CA SER A 83 -6.72 -7.90 -5.19
C SER A 83 -7.51 -9.20 -5.09
N ARG A 84 -7.69 -9.73 -3.88
CA ARG A 84 -8.52 -10.90 -3.58
C ARG A 84 -9.80 -10.51 -2.83
N VAL A 85 -9.95 -9.23 -2.51
CA VAL A 85 -11.09 -8.70 -1.74
C VAL A 85 -12.05 -8.03 -2.71
N ARG A 86 -13.33 -8.43 -2.63
CA ARG A 86 -14.43 -7.88 -3.43
C ARG A 86 -14.11 -7.88 -4.94
N ASP A 87 -14.85 -7.10 -5.71
CA ASP A 87 -14.66 -6.86 -7.14
C ASP A 87 -13.86 -5.57 -7.38
N TRP A 88 -12.79 -5.34 -6.60
CA TRP A 88 -11.96 -4.16 -6.78
C TRP A 88 -10.94 -4.36 -7.90
N ARG A 89 -10.74 -3.34 -8.72
CA ARG A 89 -9.67 -3.30 -9.71
C ARG A 89 -8.42 -2.64 -9.16
N VAL A 90 -7.33 -3.40 -9.06
CA VAL A 90 -6.04 -2.92 -8.56
C VAL A 90 -5.17 -2.46 -9.72
N LYS A 91 -4.50 -1.32 -9.56
CA LYS A 91 -3.52 -0.78 -10.50
C LYS A 91 -2.32 -0.19 -9.77
N HIS A 92 -1.13 -0.59 -10.19
CA HIS A 92 0.11 0.08 -9.83
C HIS A 92 0.27 1.36 -10.67
N VAL A 93 0.56 2.47 -10.01
CA VAL A 93 0.86 3.75 -10.64
C VAL A 93 2.23 4.21 -10.14
N GLY A 94 3.21 4.26 -11.03
CA GLY A 94 4.59 4.61 -10.67
C GLY A 94 5.61 4.07 -11.65
N ARG A 95 6.90 4.19 -11.28
CA ARG A 95 8.03 3.69 -12.08
C ARG A 95 8.41 2.29 -11.61
N ALA A 96 7.89 1.27 -12.28
CA ALA A 96 8.14 -0.13 -11.92
C ALA A 96 9.63 -0.52 -12.06
N GLU A 97 10.38 0.20 -12.90
CA GLU A 97 11.82 -0.03 -13.14
C GLU A 97 12.67 0.33 -11.92
N LEU A 98 12.13 1.10 -10.99
CA LEU A 98 12.80 1.47 -9.73
C LEU A 98 12.47 0.51 -8.58
N LEU A 99 11.60 -0.48 -8.81
CA LEU A 99 11.19 -1.43 -7.79
C LEU A 99 11.94 -2.76 -7.96
N PRO A 100 12.22 -3.49 -6.87
CA PRO A 100 12.79 -4.83 -6.97
C PRO A 100 11.88 -5.76 -7.80
N PRO A 101 12.47 -6.71 -8.56
CA PRO A 101 11.71 -7.59 -9.46
C PRO A 101 10.56 -8.32 -8.77
N GLU A 102 10.75 -8.72 -7.51
CA GLU A 102 9.76 -9.45 -6.74
C GLU A 102 8.50 -8.61 -6.45
N LEU A 103 8.67 -7.35 -6.03
CA LEU A 103 7.52 -6.46 -5.82
C LEU A 103 6.80 -6.20 -7.14
N THR A 104 7.54 -5.95 -8.23
CA THR A 104 6.94 -5.76 -9.55
C THR A 104 6.13 -6.98 -10.00
N ARG A 105 6.61 -8.19 -9.72
CA ARG A 105 5.91 -9.44 -10.01
C ARG A 105 4.58 -9.55 -9.26
N VAL A 106 4.57 -9.24 -7.95
CA VAL A 106 3.36 -9.26 -7.13
C VAL A 106 2.35 -8.21 -7.59
N LEU A 107 2.81 -6.98 -7.85
CA LEU A 107 1.95 -5.91 -8.33
C LEU A 107 1.29 -6.27 -9.67
N ARG A 108 2.05 -6.81 -10.63
CA ARG A 108 1.49 -7.28 -11.92
C ARG A 108 0.48 -8.40 -11.73
N ALA A 109 0.78 -9.39 -10.88
CA ALA A 109 -0.15 -10.47 -10.60
C ALA A 109 -1.48 -9.97 -9.99
N ALA A 110 -1.44 -8.94 -9.13
CA ALA A 110 -2.61 -8.29 -8.57
C ALA A 110 -3.42 -7.52 -9.64
N GLU A 111 -2.74 -6.81 -10.56
CA GLU A 111 -3.38 -6.14 -11.70
C GLU A 111 -4.07 -7.14 -12.63
N ASP A 112 -3.37 -8.21 -13.02
CA ASP A 112 -3.88 -9.22 -13.93
C ASP A 112 -5.10 -9.95 -13.34
N ARG A 113 -5.02 -10.30 -12.05
CA ARG A 113 -6.12 -10.96 -11.30
C ARG A 113 -7.41 -10.16 -11.30
N THR A 114 -7.29 -8.84 -11.25
CA THR A 114 -8.43 -7.92 -11.09
C THR A 114 -8.76 -7.15 -12.36
N ALA A 115 -8.16 -7.51 -13.50
CA ALA A 115 -8.31 -6.78 -14.75
C ALA A 115 -9.75 -6.78 -15.29
N GLY A 116 -10.55 -7.80 -14.94
CA GLY A 116 -11.95 -7.97 -15.33
C GLY A 116 -12.96 -7.36 -14.37
N ASN A 117 -12.51 -6.78 -13.27
CA ASN A 117 -13.34 -6.04 -12.31
C ASN A 117 -13.66 -4.63 -12.83
#